data_AF-A0AAQ1NXB6-F1
#
_entry.id   AF-A0AAQ1NXB6-F1
#
_cell.length_a   1.000
_cell.length_b   1.000
_cell.length_c   1.000
_cell.angle_alpha   90.00
_cell.angle_beta   90.00
_cell.angle_gamma   90.00
#
_symmetry.space_group_name_H-M   'P 1'
#
loop_
_entity.id
_entity.type
_entity.pdbx_description
1 polymer ?
#
loop_
_entity_poly.entity_id
_entity_poly.type
_entity_poly.pdbx_seq_one_letter_code
_entity_poly.pdbx_strand_id
1 'polypeptide(L)'
;MLSQLGFTILHRKGFTSSSSYTTERSSLDFLINKKSLLNKLDKEGDFMGCFVKEFDNLDIYKELLLLQLPKTDSGRSLIYICPECGDISCGAYACKITFDSSKYME
;
A
#
# COMPACT_ATOMS: atom_id res chain seq x y z
N MET A 1 11.09 -19.83 -11.20
CA MET A 1 11.56 -19.09 -10.02
C MET A 1 10.34 -18.41 -9.41
N LEU A 2 9.97 -18.77 -8.18
CA LEU A 2 8.89 -18.09 -7.47
C LEU A 2 9.34 -16.65 -7.15
N SER A 3 8.43 -15.68 -7.27
CA SER A 3 8.75 -14.31 -6.86
C SER A 3 8.72 -14.21 -5.34
N GLN A 4 9.73 -13.57 -4.75
CA GLN A 4 9.79 -13.34 -3.32
C GLN A 4 9.13 -12.01 -2.97
N LEU A 5 8.21 -12.03 -2.00
CA LEU A 5 7.64 -10.83 -1.40
C LEU A 5 8.50 -10.39 -0.21
N GLY A 6 8.77 -9.09 -0.13
CA GLY A 6 9.39 -8.43 1.02
C GLY A 6 8.77 -7.06 1.26
N PHE A 7 9.39 -6.26 2.12
CA PHE A 7 8.93 -4.90 2.39
C PHE A 7 10.10 -3.93 2.61
N THR A 8 9.83 -2.64 2.46
CA THR A 8 10.69 -1.53 2.91
C THR A 8 9.83 -0.41 3.48
N ILE A 9 10.43 0.47 4.28
CA ILE A 9 9.77 1.68 4.73
C ILE A 9 9.92 2.76 3.66
N LEU A 10 8.80 3.35 3.24
CA LEU A 10 8.75 4.61 2.51
C LEU A 10 8.61 5.76 3.48
N HIS A 11 9.44 6.77 3.32
CA HIS A 11 9.32 8.02 4.05
C HIS A 11 9.08 9.16 3.07
N ARG A 12 7.87 9.74 3.13
CA ARG A 12 7.50 10.94 2.40
C ARG A 12 7.70 12.13 3.31
N LYS A 13 8.61 13.02 2.92
CA LYS A 13 8.88 14.25 3.67
C LYS A 13 7.67 15.18 3.62
N GLY A 14 7.30 15.73 4.76
CA GLY A 14 6.32 16.80 4.82
C GLY A 14 6.91 18.14 4.37
N PHE A 15 6.06 19.03 3.90
CA PHE A 15 6.38 20.41 3.57
C PHE A 15 5.22 21.31 3.93
N THR A 16 5.49 22.55 4.35
CA THR A 16 4.44 23.53 4.61
C THR A 16 4.95 24.91 4.21
N SER A 17 4.16 25.61 3.40
CA SER A 17 4.34 27.01 3.02
C SER A 17 3.06 27.80 3.29
N SER A 18 3.06 29.09 2.96
CA SER A 18 1.88 29.96 3.10
C SER A 18 0.70 29.57 2.19
N SER A 19 0.93 28.76 1.15
CA SER A 19 -0.08 28.42 0.14
C SER A 19 -0.23 26.93 -0.15
N SER A 20 0.64 26.07 0.40
CA SER A 20 0.62 24.63 0.16
C SER A 20 1.16 23.86 1.35
N TYR A 21 0.66 22.65 1.54
CA TYR A 21 1.20 21.71 2.50
C TYR A 21 1.23 20.31 1.88
N THR A 22 2.22 19.53 2.31
CA THR A 22 2.28 18.09 2.09
C THR A 22 2.50 17.42 3.43
N THR A 23 1.70 16.40 3.72
CA THR A 23 1.78 15.74 5.02
C THR A 23 2.94 14.74 5.09
N GLU A 24 3.76 14.82 6.14
CA GLU A 24 4.79 13.80 6.37
C GLU A 24 4.17 12.43 6.65
N ARG A 25 4.71 11.38 6.03
CA ARG A 25 4.21 10.00 6.18
C ARG A 25 5.35 9.01 6.23
N SER A 26 5.21 8.01 7.10
CA SER A 26 6.02 6.79 7.06
C SER A 26 5.10 5.60 6.82
N SER A 27 5.33 4.89 5.72
CA SER A 27 4.49 3.77 5.28
C SER A 27 5.31 2.58 4.78
N LEU A 28 4.69 1.44 4.52
CA LEU A 28 5.38 0.26 3.96
C LEU A 28 5.13 0.12 2.45
N ASP A 29 6.21 -0.08 1.70
CA ASP A 29 6.13 -0.56 0.31
C ASP A 29 6.39 -2.05 0.24
N PHE A 30 5.67 -2.71 -0.67
CA PHE A 30 5.90 -4.10 -1.02
C PHE A 30 7.07 -4.21 -1.99
N LEU A 31 7.97 -5.15 -1.72
CA LEU A 31 9.07 -5.49 -2.63
C LEU A 31 8.77 -6.81 -3.33
N ILE A 32 8.77 -6.82 -4.66
CA ILE A 32 8.75 -8.05 -5.46
C ILE A 32 10.16 -8.29 -5.97
N ASN A 33 10.78 -9.38 -5.53
CA ASN A 33 12.18 -9.69 -5.84
C ASN A 33 13.11 -8.51 -5.49
N LYS A 34 12.93 -7.94 -4.29
CA LYS A 34 13.67 -6.77 -3.77
C LYS A 34 13.47 -5.45 -4.53
N LYS A 35 12.54 -5.38 -5.48
CA LYS A 35 12.19 -4.17 -6.21
C LYS A 35 10.86 -3.61 -5.72
N SER A 36 10.83 -2.30 -5.48
CA SER A 36 9.61 -1.56 -5.12
C SER A 36 8.49 -1.86 -6.10
N LEU A 37 7.36 -2.34 -5.57
CA LEU A 37 6.14 -2.50 -6.36
C LEU A 37 5.54 -1.13 -6.69
N LEU A 38 5.60 -0.16 -5.77
CA LEU A 38 5.13 1.18 -6.04
C LEU A 38 5.83 1.77 -7.27
N ASN A 39 7.17 1.80 -7.28
CA ASN A 39 7.96 2.32 -8.40
C ASN A 39 7.73 1.58 -9.73
N LYS A 40 7.17 0.36 -9.68
CA LYS A 40 6.79 -0.40 -10.87
C LYS A 40 5.42 -0.01 -11.40
N LEU A 41 4.48 0.32 -10.51
CA LEU A 41 3.13 0.76 -10.86
C LEU A 41 3.10 2.23 -11.26
N ASP A 42 3.83 3.06 -10.51
CA ASP A 42 3.88 4.49 -10.70
C ASP A 42 5.24 5.04 -10.28
N LYS A 43 5.90 5.75 -11.20
CA LYS A 43 7.17 6.42 -10.91
C LYS A 43 7.00 7.90 -10.59
N GLU A 44 5.85 8.47 -10.93
CA GLU A 44 5.61 9.92 -10.88
C GLU A 44 4.50 10.28 -9.89
N GLY A 45 3.66 9.32 -9.50
CA GLY A 45 2.63 9.51 -8.51
C GLY A 45 3.15 9.62 -7.08
N ASP A 46 2.53 10.52 -6.33
CA ASP A 46 2.77 10.73 -4.91
C ASP A 46 1.83 9.86 -4.08
N PHE A 47 2.15 8.58 -4.00
CA PHE A 47 1.40 7.59 -3.22
C PHE A 47 2.20 7.11 -2.01
N MET A 48 1.48 6.70 -0.97
CA MET A 48 2.04 5.98 0.18
C MET A 48 1.51 4.55 0.25
N GLY A 49 2.22 3.68 0.96
CA GLY A 49 1.75 2.33 1.24
C GLY A 49 0.52 2.30 2.15
N CYS A 50 -0.26 1.21 2.07
CA CYS A 50 -1.46 1.03 2.88
C CYS A 50 -1.20 0.82 4.38
N PHE A 51 0.01 0.42 4.77
CA PHE A 51 0.44 0.35 6.17
C PHE A 51 1.13 1.64 6.56
N VAL A 52 0.46 2.52 7.28
CA VAL A 52 0.98 3.84 7.70
C VAL A 52 1.15 3.86 9.21
N LYS A 53 2.30 4.31 9.69
CA LYS A 53 2.66 4.24 11.12
C LYS A 53 1.63 4.91 12.04
N GLU A 54 1.02 5.99 11.59
CA GLU A 54 0.06 6.78 12.36
C GLU A 54 -1.39 6.31 12.21
N PHE A 55 -1.68 5.30 11.39
CA PHE A 55 -3.03 4.84 11.09
C PHE A 55 -3.35 3.51 11.79
N ASP A 56 -4.63 3.26 12.03
CA ASP A 56 -5.08 1.92 12.38
C ASP A 56 -5.07 1.04 11.12
N ASN A 57 -4.14 0.09 11.09
CA ASN A 57 -3.94 -0.82 9.97
C ASN A 57 -4.57 -2.20 10.18
N LEU A 58 -5.40 -2.38 11.23
CA LEU A 58 -5.94 -3.69 11.57
C LEU A 58 -6.83 -4.24 10.46
N ASP A 59 -7.65 -3.39 9.84
CA ASP A 59 -8.54 -3.81 8.77
C ASP A 59 -7.76 -4.23 7.53
N ILE A 60 -6.79 -3.43 7.11
CA ILE A 60 -6.01 -3.75 5.91
C ILE A 60 -5.18 -5.02 6.11
N TYR A 61 -4.65 -5.24 7.32
CA TYR A 61 -3.99 -6.49 7.70
C TYR A 61 -4.91 -7.70 7.50
N LYS A 62 -6.14 -7.64 8.02
CA LYS A 62 -7.12 -8.73 7.89
C LYS A 62 -7.52 -8.97 6.44
N GLU A 63 -7.69 -7.92 5.65
CA GLU A 63 -8.04 -8.03 4.23
C GLU A 63 -6.93 -8.72 3.43
N LEU A 64 -5.67 -8.29 3.63
CA LEU A 64 -4.51 -8.82 2.91
C LEU A 64 -4.19 -10.28 3.27
N LEU A 65 -4.61 -10.73 4.46
CA LEU A 65 -4.51 -12.13 4.88
C LEU A 65 -5.76 -12.96 4.59
N LEU A 66 -6.74 -12.41 3.86
CA LEU A 66 -8.02 -13.07 3.57
C LEU A 66 -8.82 -13.47 4.83
N LEU A 67 -8.58 -12.80 5.95
CA LEU A 67 -9.32 -12.98 7.19
C LEU A 67 -10.64 -12.18 7.19
N GLN A 68 -10.74 -11.17 6.32
CA GLN A 68 -11.97 -10.45 6.04
C GLN A 68 -12.07 -10.04 4.58
N LEU A 69 -13.29 -9.77 4.12
CA LEU A 69 -13.53 -9.25 2.77
C LEU A 69 -13.11 -7.77 2.69
N PRO A 70 -12.60 -7.31 1.52
CA PRO A 70 -12.29 -5.91 1.33
C PRO A 70 -13.52 -5.03 1.51
N LYS A 71 -13.37 -3.90 2.20
CA LYS A 71 -14.46 -2.93 2.40
C LYS A 71 -14.77 -2.10 1.15
N THR A 72 -13.94 -2.18 0.11
CA THR A 72 -14.16 -1.44 -1.14
C THR A 72 -15.27 -2.10 -1.97
N ASP A 73 -16.06 -1.28 -2.67
CA ASP A 73 -17.12 -1.77 -3.58
C ASP A 73 -16.60 -2.68 -4.69
N SER A 74 -15.31 -2.53 -5.04
CA SER A 74 -14.64 -3.37 -6.04
C SER A 74 -14.30 -4.77 -5.56
N GLY A 75 -14.38 -5.03 -4.24
CA GLY A 75 -13.91 -6.28 -3.62
C GLY A 75 -12.39 -6.44 -3.70
N ARG A 76 -11.63 -5.33 -3.77
CA ARG A 76 -10.16 -5.32 -3.83
C ARG A 76 -9.58 -4.58 -2.62
N SER A 77 -8.46 -5.05 -2.11
CA SER A 77 -7.75 -4.41 -1.00
C SER A 77 -6.85 -3.29 -1.51
N LEU A 78 -6.87 -2.16 -0.82
CA LEU A 78 -6.02 -1.01 -1.16
C LEU A 78 -4.58 -1.28 -0.71
N ILE A 79 -3.61 -1.11 -1.62
CA ILE A 79 -2.18 -1.32 -1.32
C ILE A 79 -1.36 -0.04 -1.40
N TYR A 80 -1.81 0.95 -2.18
CA TYR A 80 -1.24 2.29 -2.20
C TYR A 80 -2.35 3.32 -2.27
N ILE A 81 -2.23 4.38 -1.47
CA ILE A 81 -3.28 5.38 -1.24
C ILE A 81 -2.69 6.79 -1.21
N CYS A 82 -3.54 7.80 -1.36
CA CYS A 82 -3.13 9.20 -1.29
C CYS A 82 -2.57 9.55 0.11
N PRO A 83 -1.37 10.18 0.21
CA PRO A 83 -0.74 10.50 1.48
C PRO A 83 -1.47 11.58 2.29
N GLU A 84 -2.29 12.41 1.64
CA GLU A 84 -3.00 13.51 2.29
C GLU A 84 -4.29 13.04 2.97
N CYS A 85 -5.15 12.35 2.23
CA CYS A 85 -6.48 11.96 2.70
C CYS A 85 -6.61 10.47 3.05
N GLY A 86 -5.69 9.61 2.58
CA GLY A 86 -5.83 8.16 2.71
C GLY A 86 -7.02 7.57 1.94
N ASP A 87 -7.66 8.35 1.06
CA ASP A 87 -8.88 8.01 0.36
C ASP A 87 -8.62 7.59 -1.10
N ILE A 88 -9.54 6.80 -1.66
CA ILE A 88 -9.54 6.31 -3.04
C ILE A 88 -9.86 7.42 -4.06
N SER A 89 -10.57 8.48 -3.64
CA SER A 89 -11.03 9.56 -4.52
C SER A 89 -9.88 10.36 -5.14
N CYS A 90 -8.75 10.46 -4.45
CA CYS A 90 -7.52 11.07 -4.96
C CYS A 90 -6.65 10.11 -5.78
N GLY A 91 -7.14 8.89 -6.01
CA GLY A 91 -6.42 7.79 -6.63
C GLY A 91 -5.94 6.77 -5.61
N ALA A 92 -5.96 5.50 -6.00
CA ALA A 92 -5.37 4.41 -5.25
C ALA A 92 -5.04 3.23 -6.16
N TYR A 93 -4.12 2.39 -5.70
CA TYR A 93 -3.88 1.08 -6.29
C TYR A 93 -4.48 0.00 -5.39
N ALA A 94 -5.28 -0.88 -6.00
CA ALA A 94 -5.95 -1.97 -5.31
C ALA A 94 -5.64 -3.32 -5.96
N CYS A 95 -5.50 -4.36 -5.15
CA CYS A 95 -5.24 -5.72 -5.59
C CYS A 95 -6.32 -6.69 -5.12
N LYS A 96 -6.48 -7.77 -5.89
CA LYS A 96 -7.24 -8.93 -5.44
C LYS A 96 -6.24 -9.90 -4.81
N ILE A 97 -6.51 -10.32 -3.58
CA ILE A 97 -5.73 -11.35 -2.90
C ILE A 97 -6.42 -12.70 -3.10
N THR A 98 -5.63 -13.74 -3.35
CA THR A 98 -6.09 -15.13 -3.47
C THR A 98 -5.10 -16.04 -2.78
N PHE A 99 -5.60 -17.05 -2.08
CA PHE A 99 -4.77 -18.08 -1.48
C PHE A 99 -4.72 -19.30 -2.41
N ASP A 100 -3.51 -19.80 -2.67
CA ASP A 100 -3.26 -21.00 -3.46
C ASP A 100 -2.32 -21.91 -2.66
N SER A 101 -2.89 -22.95 -2.04
CA SER A 101 -2.17 -23.90 -1.20
C SER A 101 -1.15 -24.76 -1.97
N SER A 102 -1.17 -24.73 -3.30
CA SER A 102 -0.25 -25.52 -4.13
C SER A 102 1.11 -24.85 -4.40
N LYS A 103 1.32 -23.60 -3.94
CA LYS A 103 2.48 -22.77 -4.35
C LYS A 103 3.40 -22.28 -3.21
N TYR A 104 3.11 -22.61 -1.95
CA TYR A 104 4.03 -22.32 -0.86
C TYR A 104 5.11 -23.40 -0.79
N MET A 105 6.35 -23.02 -1.05
CA MET A 105 7.52 -23.80 -0.63
C MET A 105 7.97 -23.24 0.72
N GLU A 106 8.13 -24.13 1.70
CA GLU A 106 8.74 -23.82 3.02
C GLU A 106 10.17 -23.31 2.87
#